data_AF-A0A6J2AKN6-F1
#
_entry.id   AF-A0A6J2AKN6-F1
#
_cell.length_a   1.000
_cell.length_b   1.000
_cell.length_c   1.000
_cell.angle_alpha   90.00
_cell.angle_beta   90.00
_cell.angle_gamma   90.00
#
_symmetry.space_group_name_H-M   'P 1'
#
loop_
_entity.id
_entity.type
_entity.pdbx_description
1 polymer ?
#
loop_
_entity_poly.entity_id
_entity_poly.type
_entity_poly.pdbx_seq_one_letter_code
_entity_poly.pdbx_strand_id
1 'polypeptide(L)'
;MMVREGQPQDREKAVWRSQVRFWSVAVSSIALLSACFIVSCVVTYHLTYGKTGQRLSELHTRHSGLTCFSEGTSMRGNVWACCPCAWKSFGSSCYFISTEQNFWSKSEQNCVAMGAHLVVINTEAEQVLVFIFH
;
A
#
# COMPACT_ATOMS: atom_id res chain seq x y z
N MET A 1 -56.44 5.36 55.84
CA MET A 1 -55.56 4.98 54.72
C MET A 1 -55.63 6.12 53.71
N MET A 2 -54.57 6.93 53.54
CA MET A 2 -54.59 8.05 52.59
C MET A 2 -54.11 7.54 51.23
N VAL A 3 -55.02 7.44 50.27
CA VAL A 3 -54.69 7.15 48.88
C VAL A 3 -54.14 8.44 48.26
N ARG A 4 -52.85 8.45 47.91
CA ARG A 4 -52.24 9.52 47.12
C ARG A 4 -52.71 9.36 45.67
N GLU A 5 -53.71 10.13 45.26
CA GLU A 5 -53.99 10.32 43.83
C GLU A 5 -52.84 11.14 43.21
N GLY A 6 -51.95 10.45 42.48
CA GLY A 6 -50.89 11.10 41.72
C GLY A 6 -51.48 11.80 40.49
N GLN A 7 -51.25 13.11 40.37
CA GLN A 7 -51.72 13.96 39.27
C GLN A 7 -51.27 13.44 37.88
N PRO A 8 -52.13 13.50 36.85
CA PRO A 8 -51.81 13.05 35.48
C PRO A 8 -50.54 13.67 34.89
N GLN A 9 -50.26 14.92 35.25
CA GLN A 9 -49.14 15.72 34.76
C GLN A 9 -47.76 15.28 35.29
N ASP A 10 -47.71 14.59 36.44
CA ASP A 10 -46.46 14.05 37.00
C ASP A 10 -46.03 12.78 36.25
N ARG A 11 -47.02 11.97 35.86
CA ARG A 11 -46.83 10.73 35.09
C ARG A 11 -46.30 11.03 33.68
N GLU A 12 -46.79 12.08 33.02
CA GLU A 12 -46.26 12.52 31.73
C GLU A 12 -44.81 13.01 31.81
N LYS A 13 -44.44 13.78 32.84
CA LYS A 13 -43.06 14.26 33.05
C LYS A 13 -42.10 13.10 33.32
N ALA A 14 -42.53 12.08 34.05
CA ALA A 14 -41.75 10.87 34.28
C ALA A 14 -41.54 10.08 32.99
N VAL A 15 -42.60 9.91 32.18
CA VAL A 15 -42.52 9.29 30.84
C VAL A 15 -41.58 10.06 29.93
N TRP A 16 -41.69 11.40 29.87
CA TRP A 16 -40.84 12.25 29.05
C TRP A 16 -39.37 12.18 29.46
N ARG A 17 -39.09 12.18 30.77
CA ARG A 17 -37.73 12.06 31.32
C ARG A 17 -37.12 10.68 31.05
N SER A 18 -37.93 9.62 31.12
CA SER A 18 -37.52 8.26 30.78
C SER A 18 -37.24 8.13 29.28
N GLN A 19 -38.13 8.69 28.46
CA GLN A 19 -38.03 8.70 27.01
C GLN A 19 -36.73 9.40 26.58
N VAL A 20 -36.49 10.64 27.02
CA VAL A 20 -35.26 11.39 26.68
C VAL A 20 -34.00 10.66 27.15
N ARG A 21 -34.00 10.04 28.33
CA ARG A 21 -32.86 9.23 28.80
C ARG A 21 -32.60 8.03 27.89
N PHE A 22 -33.65 7.32 27.51
CA PHE A 22 -33.53 6.18 26.59
C PHE A 22 -33.00 6.61 25.23
N TRP A 23 -33.56 7.67 24.63
CA TRP A 23 -33.09 8.21 23.36
C TRP A 23 -31.66 8.75 23.45
N SER A 24 -31.28 9.37 24.56
CA SER A 24 -29.91 9.85 24.78
C SER A 24 -28.91 8.69 24.79
N VAL A 25 -29.21 7.63 25.55
CA VAL A 25 -28.37 6.43 25.61
C VAL A 25 -28.29 5.72 24.25
N ALA A 26 -29.42 5.64 23.53
CA ALA A 26 -29.47 5.05 22.20
C ALA A 26 -28.60 5.84 21.21
N VAL A 27 -28.72 7.17 21.17
CA VAL A 27 -27.92 8.04 20.29
C VAL A 27 -26.43 7.93 20.60
N SER A 28 -26.05 7.97 21.89
CA SER A 28 -24.64 7.80 22.28
C SER A 28 -24.09 6.44 21.86
N SER A 29 -24.88 5.37 22.04
CA SER A 29 -24.48 4.02 21.66
C SER A 29 -24.31 3.89 20.15
N ILE A 30 -25.24 4.43 19.36
CA ILE A 30 -25.17 4.44 17.89
C ILE A 30 -23.95 5.23 17.41
N ALA A 31 -23.70 6.41 17.99
CA ALA A 31 -22.56 7.23 17.64
C ALA A 31 -21.23 6.49 17.90
N LEU A 32 -21.08 5.83 19.04
CA LEU A 32 -19.89 5.02 19.35
C LEU A 32 -19.70 3.86 18.37
N LEU A 33 -20.76 3.10 18.09
CA LEU A 33 -20.69 1.99 17.13
C LEU A 33 -20.33 2.47 15.73
N SER A 34 -20.89 3.60 15.28
CA SER A 34 -20.55 4.20 13.99
C SER A 34 -19.07 4.61 13.93
N ALA A 35 -18.54 5.24 14.98
CA ALA A 35 -17.14 5.63 15.06
C ALA A 35 -16.21 4.41 15.02
N CYS A 36 -16.52 3.35 15.79
CA CYS A 36 -15.76 2.10 15.77
C CYS A 36 -15.76 1.44 14.38
N PHE A 37 -16.91 1.42 13.72
CA PHE A 37 -17.03 0.88 12.37
C PHE A 37 -16.19 1.69 11.37
N ILE A 38 -16.28 3.02 11.40
CA ILE A 38 -15.50 3.91 10.52
C ILE A 38 -14.00 3.69 10.73
N VAL A 39 -13.52 3.68 11.97
CA VAL A 39 -12.10 3.44 12.27
C VAL A 39 -11.65 2.08 11.76
N SER A 40 -12.45 1.02 11.99
CA SER A 40 -12.12 -0.33 11.53
C SER A 40 -12.06 -0.42 10.00
N CYS A 41 -13.02 0.22 9.32
CA CYS A 41 -13.05 0.31 7.86
C CYS A 41 -11.85 1.06 7.32
N VAL A 42 -11.47 2.20 7.92
CA VAL A 42 -10.29 2.98 7.52
C VAL A 42 -9.01 2.17 7.72
N VAL A 43 -8.84 1.51 8.86
CA VAL A 43 -7.67 0.65 9.13
C VAL A 43 -7.61 -0.50 8.13
N THR A 44 -8.74 -1.19 7.91
CA THR A 44 -8.84 -2.28 6.93
C THR A 44 -8.56 -1.80 5.52
N TYR A 45 -9.05 -0.62 5.14
CA TYR A 45 -8.77 0.02 3.86
C TYR A 45 -7.28 0.33 3.72
N HIS A 46 -6.64 1.01 4.69
CA HIS A 46 -5.21 1.32 4.63
C HIS A 46 -4.34 0.06 4.57
N LEU A 47 -4.68 -0.98 5.34
CA LEU A 47 -3.98 -2.26 5.30
C LEU A 47 -4.20 -2.99 3.98
N THR A 48 -5.43 -3.00 3.46
CA THR A 48 -5.76 -3.73 2.22
C THR A 48 -5.23 -2.99 1.00
N TYR A 49 -5.51 -1.69 0.84
CA TYR A 49 -5.06 -0.92 -0.31
C TYR A 49 -3.57 -0.61 -0.26
N GLY A 50 -2.98 -0.34 0.92
CA GLY A 50 -1.54 -0.17 1.05
C GLY A 50 -0.77 -1.45 0.72
N LYS A 51 -1.24 -2.61 1.19
CA LYS A 51 -0.61 -3.91 0.90
C LYS A 51 -0.92 -4.43 -0.50
N THR A 52 -2.12 -4.22 -1.01
CA THR A 52 -2.55 -4.68 -2.35
C THR A 52 -1.97 -3.79 -3.44
N GLY A 53 -1.85 -2.46 -3.22
CA GLY A 53 -1.13 -1.56 -4.11
C GLY A 53 0.33 -2.01 -4.27
N GLN A 54 1.00 -2.32 -3.17
CA GLN A 54 2.36 -2.87 -3.22
C GLN A 54 2.41 -4.23 -3.94
N ARG A 55 1.46 -5.14 -3.69
CA ARG A 55 1.40 -6.46 -4.34
C ARG A 55 1.05 -6.41 -5.82
N LEU A 56 0.25 -5.44 -6.24
CA LEU A 56 -0.11 -5.24 -7.65
C LEU A 56 1.06 -4.65 -8.43
N SER A 57 1.81 -3.71 -7.83
CA SER A 57 3.09 -3.24 -8.35
C SER A 57 4.09 -4.41 -8.47
N GLU A 58 4.22 -5.25 -7.42
CA GLU A 58 5.07 -6.46 -7.44
C GLU A 58 4.62 -7.49 -8.49
N LEU A 59 3.31 -7.63 -8.75
CA LEU A 59 2.78 -8.55 -9.77
C LEU A 59 3.12 -8.09 -11.19
N HIS A 60 3.09 -6.77 -11.44
CA HIS A 60 3.54 -6.19 -12.70
C HIS A 60 5.04 -6.49 -12.94
N THR A 61 5.87 -6.41 -11.89
CA THR A 61 7.29 -6.77 -11.99
C THR A 61 7.51 -8.28 -12.19
N ARG A 62 6.67 -9.13 -11.59
CA ARG A 62 6.81 -10.59 -11.67
C ARG A 62 6.40 -11.18 -13.03
N HIS A 63 5.47 -10.54 -13.73
CA HIS A 63 5.08 -10.91 -15.11
C HIS A 63 5.76 -10.04 -16.17
N SER A 64 7.02 -9.68 -15.94
CA SER A 64 7.81 -8.95 -16.93
C SER A 64 8.01 -9.83 -18.16
N GLY A 65 7.51 -9.38 -19.32
CA GLY A 65 8.03 -9.86 -20.60
C GLY A 65 9.55 -9.68 -20.65
N LEU A 66 10.21 -10.39 -21.55
CA LEU A 66 11.66 -10.27 -21.75
C LEU A 66 11.91 -9.44 -23.01
N THR A 67 12.76 -8.42 -22.90
CA THR A 67 13.31 -7.72 -24.06
C THR A 67 14.69 -8.27 -24.32
N CYS A 68 14.88 -8.93 -25.47
CA CYS A 68 16.14 -9.51 -25.87
C CYS A 68 16.83 -8.66 -26.93
N PHE A 69 18.14 -8.50 -26.81
CA PHE A 69 18.99 -7.78 -27.75
C PHE A 69 20.19 -8.64 -28.17
N SER A 70 20.69 -8.38 -29.37
CA SER A 70 21.90 -9.03 -29.89
C SER A 70 23.12 -8.28 -29.36
N GLU A 71 23.89 -8.90 -28.47
CA GLU A 71 25.17 -8.38 -27.99
C GLU A 71 26.28 -8.73 -28.99
N GLY A 72 26.27 -8.05 -30.14
CA GLY A 72 27.31 -8.16 -31.17
C GLY A 72 27.50 -9.55 -31.80
N THR A 73 28.41 -9.63 -32.79
CA THR A 73 28.81 -10.88 -33.45
C THR A 73 30.08 -11.42 -32.82
N SER A 74 29.95 -12.47 -31.99
CA SER A 74 31.09 -13.33 -31.67
C SER A 74 31.38 -14.23 -32.88
N MET A 75 32.65 -14.58 -33.11
CA MET A 75 33.06 -15.56 -34.14
C MET A 75 32.41 -16.95 -33.97
N ARG A 76 31.60 -17.16 -32.91
CA ARG A 76 30.92 -18.40 -32.56
C ARG A 76 29.38 -18.31 -32.55
N GLY A 77 28.80 -17.20 -32.99
CA GLY A 77 27.34 -16.98 -33.04
C GLY A 77 26.90 -15.64 -32.45
N ASN A 78 25.64 -15.30 -32.69
CA ASN A 78 24.94 -14.17 -32.08
C ASN A 78 24.63 -14.47 -30.61
N VAL A 79 25.24 -13.73 -29.68
CA VAL A 79 24.94 -13.81 -28.25
C VAL A 79 23.73 -12.92 -27.99
N TRP A 80 22.65 -13.52 -27.46
CA TRP A 80 21.45 -12.79 -27.08
C TRP A 80 21.47 -12.56 -25.58
N ALA A 81 21.32 -11.30 -25.18
CA ALA A 81 21.13 -10.92 -23.79
C ALA A 81 19.69 -10.42 -23.63
N CYS A 82 19.01 -10.85 -22.56
CA CYS A 82 17.62 -10.51 -22.31
C CYS A 82 17.49 -9.87 -20.94
N CYS A 83 16.74 -8.77 -20.88
CA CYS A 83 16.39 -8.09 -19.64
C CYS A 83 14.87 -8.09 -19.44
N PRO A 84 14.38 -8.04 -18.19
CA PRO A 84 12.96 -7.83 -17.93
C PRO A 84 12.48 -6.52 -18.58
N CYS A 85 11.23 -6.49 -19.04
CA CYS A 85 10.62 -5.30 -19.61
C CYS A 85 10.77 -4.08 -18.67
N ALA A 86 11.07 -2.92 -19.24
CA ALA A 86 11.37 -1.65 -18.55
C ALA A 86 12.72 -1.59 -17.80
N TRP A 87 13.55 -2.64 -17.84
CA TRP A 87 14.92 -2.58 -17.35
C TRP A 87 15.87 -2.11 -18.46
N LYS A 88 16.94 -1.42 -18.08
CA LYS A 88 17.99 -0.96 -18.99
C LYS A 88 19.08 -2.00 -19.08
N SER A 89 19.43 -2.42 -20.29
CA SER A 89 20.55 -3.32 -20.52
C SER A 89 21.84 -2.56 -20.73
N PHE A 90 22.93 -3.00 -20.09
CA PHE A 90 24.27 -2.51 -20.37
C PHE A 90 25.29 -3.62 -20.14
N GLY A 91 26.04 -3.94 -21.20
CA GLY A 91 26.81 -5.18 -21.26
C GLY A 91 25.92 -6.40 -21.00
N SER A 92 26.39 -7.30 -20.14
CA SER A 92 25.68 -8.51 -19.73
C SER A 92 24.74 -8.33 -18.54
N SER A 93 24.50 -7.08 -18.09
CA SER A 93 23.73 -6.77 -16.89
C SER A 93 22.46 -5.94 -17.18
N CYS A 94 21.47 -6.09 -16.32
CA CYS A 94 20.19 -5.37 -16.39
C CYS A 94 20.02 -4.46 -15.18
N TYR A 95 19.65 -3.21 -15.40
CA TYR A 95 19.54 -2.16 -14.39
C TYR A 95 18.11 -1.63 -14.31
N PHE A 96 17.61 -1.47 -13.09
CA PHE A 96 16.32 -0.86 -12.82
C PHE A 96 16.53 0.42 -11.99
N ILE A 97 16.05 1.55 -12.53
CA ILE A 97 16.10 2.84 -11.85
C ILE A 97 14.74 3.11 -11.23
N SER A 98 14.66 3.03 -9.90
CA SER A 98 13.44 3.40 -9.17
C SER A 98 13.27 4.91 -9.16
N THR A 99 12.04 5.38 -9.39
CA THR A 99 11.67 6.79 -9.22
C THR A 99 11.28 7.13 -7.79
N GLU A 100 11.22 6.14 -6.90
CA GLU A 100 10.84 6.33 -5.50
C GLU A 100 12.06 6.59 -4.61
N GLN A 101 11.95 7.57 -3.72
CA GLN A 101 12.94 7.80 -2.69
C GLN A 101 12.61 6.97 -1.45
N ASN A 102 13.49 6.05 -1.11
CA ASN A 102 13.34 5.15 0.03
C ASN A 102 14.65 5.08 0.83
N PHE A 103 14.57 4.71 2.11
CA PHE A 103 15.75 4.39 2.92
C PHE A 103 16.50 3.20 2.30
N TRP A 104 17.83 3.18 2.44
CA TRP A 104 18.70 2.16 1.83
C TRP A 104 18.21 0.72 2.07
N SER A 105 17.87 0.37 3.31
CA SER A 105 17.38 -0.97 3.66
C SER A 105 16.04 -1.31 3.00
N LYS A 106 15.16 -0.32 2.83
CA LYS A 106 13.89 -0.49 2.14
C LYS A 106 14.09 -0.63 0.64
N SER A 107 15.00 0.13 0.06
CA SER A 107 15.40 0.00 -1.35
C SER A 107 15.99 -1.38 -1.65
N GLU A 108 16.89 -1.90 -0.80
CA GLU A 108 17.46 -3.24 -0.97
C GLU A 108 16.38 -4.33 -0.89
N GLN A 109 15.47 -4.25 0.10
CA GLN A 109 14.36 -5.20 0.20
C GLN A 109 13.48 -5.18 -1.05
N ASN A 110 13.24 -4.00 -1.63
CA ASN A 110 12.48 -3.88 -2.86
C ASN A 110 13.24 -4.51 -4.05
N CYS A 111 14.55 -4.28 -4.19
CA CYS A 111 15.39 -4.92 -5.21
C CYS A 111 15.37 -6.45 -5.10
N VAL A 112 15.55 -6.99 -3.90
CA VAL A 112 15.51 -8.43 -3.63
C VAL A 112 14.14 -9.03 -3.95
N ALA A 113 13.05 -8.32 -3.66
CA ALA A 113 11.70 -8.75 -4.01
C ALA A 113 11.48 -8.87 -5.54
N MET A 114 12.26 -8.12 -6.33
CA MET A 114 12.26 -8.19 -7.80
C MET A 114 13.29 -9.20 -8.37
N GLY A 115 14.00 -9.93 -7.51
CA GLY A 115 15.05 -10.88 -7.93
C GLY A 115 16.38 -10.21 -8.30
N ALA A 116 16.65 -9.02 -7.79
CA ALA A 116 17.87 -8.25 -8.03
C ALA A 116 18.48 -7.74 -6.72
N HIS A 117 19.55 -6.95 -6.84
CA HIS A 117 20.25 -6.31 -5.72
C HIS A 117 20.47 -4.83 -6.03
N LEU A 118 20.67 -4.01 -5.00
CA LEU A 118 21.15 -2.65 -5.19
C LEU A 118 22.46 -2.67 -5.97
N VAL A 119 22.53 -1.77 -6.96
CA VAL A 119 23.72 -1.63 -7.80
C VAL A 119 24.90 -1.14 -6.95
N VAL A 120 26.03 -1.82 -7.09
CA VAL A 120 27.33 -1.35 -6.62
C VAL A 120 28.06 -0.85 -7.85
N ILE A 121 28.34 0.45 -7.91
CA ILE A 121 28.99 1.07 -9.05
C ILE A 121 30.49 0.80 -8.97
N ASN A 122 31.00 -0.01 -9.88
CA ASN A 122 32.39 -0.43 -9.92
C ASN A 122 33.19 0.27 -11.03
N THR A 123 32.51 0.87 -12.02
CA THR A 123 33.16 1.52 -13.16
C THR A 123 32.62 2.93 -13.41
N GLU A 124 33.46 3.78 -14.02
CA GLU A 124 33.03 5.13 -14.45
C GLU A 124 31.88 5.04 -15.47
N ALA A 125 31.90 4.04 -16.36
CA ALA A 125 30.84 3.81 -17.32
C ALA A 125 29.50 3.51 -16.64
N GLU A 126 29.49 2.69 -15.59
CA GLU A 126 28.28 2.44 -14.77
C GLU A 126 27.82 3.71 -14.05
N GLN A 127 28.74 4.51 -13.51
CA GLN A 127 28.39 5.78 -12.86
C GLN A 127 27.71 6.74 -13.85
N VAL A 128 28.30 6.92 -15.03
CA VAL A 128 27.76 7.77 -16.11
C VAL A 128 26.40 7.25 -16.57
N LEU A 129 26.24 5.94 -16.69
CA LEU A 129 24.98 5.31 -17.05
C LEU A 129 23.87 5.60 -16.04
N VAL A 130 24.15 5.47 -14.74
CA VAL A 130 23.19 5.80 -13.68
C VAL A 130 22.81 7.27 -13.74
N PHE A 131 23.76 8.18 -14.02
CA PHE A 131 23.46 9.60 -14.22
C PHE A 131 22.64 9.91 -15.48
N ILE A 132 22.89 9.22 -16.59
CA ILE A 132 22.15 9.44 -17.85
C ILE A 132 20.70 8.96 -17.74
N PHE A 133 20.44 7.92 -16.94
CA PHE A 133 19.12 7.35 -16.77
C PHE A 133 18.28 7.97 -15.65
N HIS A 134 18.84 8.93 -14.91
CA HIS A 134 18.14 9.75 -13.91
C HIS A 134 17.72 11.09 -14.51
#